data_AF-A0A2E9KWW2-F1
#
_entry.id   AF-A0A2E9KWW2-F1
#
_cell.length_a   1.000
_cell.length_b   1.000
_cell.length_c   1.000
_cell.angle_alpha   90.00
_cell.angle_beta   90.00
_cell.angle_gamma   90.00
#
_symmetry.space_group_name_H-M   'P 1'
#
loop_
_entity.id
_entity.type
_entity.pdbx_description
1 polymer ?
#
loop_
_entity_poly.entity_id
_entity_poly.type
_entity_poly.pdbx_seq_one_letter_code
_entity_poly.pdbx_strand_id
1 'polypeptide(L)'
;MYVINYNQRNDVHSKAKEFWNYVTGSAGGWPTLSRAGIIAGLDFTIESGSNEVKFFENNTNMNYSSVVFTNFFPDIAQYAATQSYDNVIIYGSDYSNGFGTNPPISQRGIISSSFADVNISSSFNTTPTNRQYLSMRGTGSFSGSFHLFLHNPEHTDDTLYQIVSSSFDKDRFRSTLSASPVSSSLIPTFNSSSISIGHGIGDWPDYVTKTTQGDASMLVTMGGELYLNSYRADTIGTEQSSSYLLSLRTTAGSGYVNENFIISSGSVDSNNQKYISQGRVSLLLTPEDTKVLFSYYNSQHSKLYPPVDTLADDDISDDGWAVWRLKPHQGLSTPSGSLIRMYDDSTKQIQDVQIGDVVKSFQPIGLPDEEEFSNFLNYSTSDLSGSFMTGSVVVGSGVSTTPLYYTISGSNNEEYICPTFGSAFANNAGSGTYKFIQNWRLDTDDKLFDKDGNEISIVDIQENYDEEGIIFYSLDVEDVDTYFSSDILVHNAGGK
;
A
#
# COMPACT_ATOMS: atom_id res chain seq x y z
N MET A 1 -5.95 -10.99 -4.42
CA MET A 1 -5.92 -10.85 -5.90
C MET A 1 -6.66 -9.58 -6.29
N TYR A 2 -6.06 -8.69 -7.09
CA TYR A 2 -6.75 -7.50 -7.59
C TYR A 2 -7.74 -7.85 -8.70
N VAL A 3 -8.98 -7.41 -8.55
CA VAL A 3 -10.05 -7.60 -9.53
C VAL A 3 -10.30 -6.28 -10.26
N ILE A 4 -10.09 -6.28 -11.58
CA ILE A 4 -10.31 -5.09 -12.42
C ILE A 4 -11.80 -4.98 -12.80
N ASN A 5 -12.49 -6.12 -12.92
CA ASN A 5 -13.89 -6.22 -13.29
C ASN A 5 -14.74 -6.60 -12.08
N TYR A 6 -15.08 -5.61 -11.26
CA TYR A 6 -15.99 -5.77 -10.11
C TYR A 6 -17.34 -5.09 -10.40
N ASN A 7 -18.41 -5.58 -9.77
CA ASN A 7 -19.79 -5.19 -10.11
C ASN A 7 -20.06 -3.69 -9.95
N GLN A 8 -19.42 -3.05 -8.97
CA GLN A 8 -19.60 -1.63 -8.65
C GLN A 8 -18.72 -0.69 -9.49
N ARG A 9 -17.95 -1.20 -10.47
CA ARG A 9 -16.96 -0.42 -11.21
C ARG A 9 -17.51 0.86 -11.82
N ASN A 10 -18.68 0.80 -12.45
CA ASN A 10 -19.29 1.98 -13.06
C ASN A 10 -19.73 3.01 -12.00
N ASP A 11 -20.23 2.57 -10.85
CA ASP A 11 -20.61 3.45 -9.73
C ASP A 11 -19.38 4.12 -9.13
N VAL A 12 -18.29 3.37 -8.90
CA VAL A 12 -17.00 3.91 -8.46
C VAL A 12 -16.51 4.97 -9.43
N HIS A 13 -16.53 4.68 -10.74
CA HIS A 13 -16.05 5.62 -11.77
C HIS A 13 -16.89 6.89 -11.81
N SER A 14 -18.22 6.78 -11.74
CA SER A 14 -19.12 7.94 -11.72
C SER A 14 -18.87 8.80 -10.48
N LYS A 15 -18.88 8.18 -9.29
CA LYS A 15 -18.71 8.89 -8.02
C LYS A 15 -17.35 9.56 -7.89
N ALA A 16 -16.29 8.89 -8.33
CA ALA A 16 -14.95 9.46 -8.33
C ALA A 16 -14.84 10.68 -9.26
N LYS A 17 -15.44 10.61 -10.45
CA LYS A 17 -15.51 11.76 -11.36
C LYS A 17 -16.33 12.89 -10.78
N GLU A 18 -17.49 12.61 -10.20
CA GLU A 18 -18.34 13.63 -9.57
C GLU A 18 -17.65 14.33 -8.39
N PHE A 19 -16.94 13.57 -7.54
CA PHE A 19 -16.12 14.12 -6.48
C PHE A 19 -15.04 15.06 -7.03
N TRP A 20 -14.23 14.57 -7.97
CA TRP A 20 -13.12 15.38 -8.48
C TRP A 20 -13.58 16.57 -9.32
N ASN A 21 -14.68 16.47 -10.06
CA ASN A 21 -15.30 17.61 -10.74
C ASN A 21 -15.78 18.68 -9.74
N TYR A 22 -16.29 18.28 -8.58
CA TYR A 22 -16.62 19.21 -7.50
C TYR A 22 -15.35 19.90 -6.96
N VAL A 23 -14.27 19.15 -6.74
CA VAL A 23 -12.97 19.68 -6.26
C VAL A 23 -12.36 20.65 -7.28
N THR A 24 -12.24 20.25 -8.54
CA THR A 24 -11.58 21.03 -9.59
C THR A 24 -12.43 22.19 -10.10
N GLY A 25 -13.75 22.06 -10.03
CA GLY A 25 -14.71 23.12 -10.36
C GLY A 25 -15.01 24.01 -9.16
N SER A 26 -16.04 23.65 -8.39
CA SER A 26 -16.67 24.53 -7.41
C SER A 26 -15.88 24.78 -6.12
N ALA A 27 -15.00 23.86 -5.70
CA ALA A 27 -14.29 23.95 -4.42
C ALA A 27 -12.83 24.41 -4.51
N GLY A 28 -12.20 24.32 -5.68
CA GLY A 28 -10.78 24.63 -5.88
C GLY A 28 -10.51 25.58 -7.04
N GLY A 29 -11.13 25.34 -8.20
CA GLY A 29 -10.87 26.08 -9.43
C GLY A 29 -9.43 25.93 -9.93
N TRP A 30 -9.23 25.88 -11.25
CA TRP A 30 -7.89 25.82 -11.81
C TRP A 30 -7.24 27.22 -11.91
N PRO A 31 -5.91 27.33 -11.70
CA PRO A 31 -5.22 28.57 -12.01
C PRO A 31 -5.33 28.90 -13.50
N THR A 32 -5.47 30.18 -13.82
CA THR A 32 -5.53 30.66 -15.21
C THR A 32 -4.30 30.21 -15.99
N LEU A 33 -4.52 29.51 -17.11
CA LEU A 33 -3.44 28.97 -17.96
C LEU A 33 -2.44 28.11 -17.17
N SER A 34 -2.92 27.32 -16.20
CA SER A 34 -2.10 26.35 -15.46
C SER A 34 -1.47 25.33 -16.40
N ARG A 35 -2.22 24.86 -17.41
CA ARG A 35 -1.85 23.75 -18.32
C ARG A 35 -1.35 22.54 -17.52
N ALA A 36 -1.94 22.36 -16.34
CA ALA A 36 -1.54 21.35 -15.38
C ALA A 36 -2.46 20.14 -15.50
N GLY A 37 -1.88 18.95 -15.37
CA GLY A 37 -2.58 17.71 -15.12
C GLY A 37 -2.12 17.15 -13.79
N ILE A 38 -3.04 16.69 -12.95
CA ILE A 38 -2.72 16.05 -11.68
C ILE A 38 -3.19 14.60 -11.74
N ILE A 39 -2.30 13.67 -11.39
CA ILE A 39 -2.70 12.29 -11.13
C ILE A 39 -3.25 12.20 -9.72
N ALA A 40 -4.48 11.71 -9.62
CA ALA A 40 -5.16 11.53 -8.35
C ALA A 40 -5.66 10.10 -8.18
N GLY A 41 -5.65 9.63 -6.95
CA GLY A 41 -6.26 8.39 -6.48
C GLY A 41 -7.38 8.66 -5.50
N LEU A 42 -8.41 7.81 -5.52
CA LEU A 42 -9.38 7.65 -4.44
C LEU A 42 -9.37 6.19 -4.01
N ASP A 43 -9.17 5.99 -2.72
CA ASP A 43 -9.24 4.67 -2.11
C ASP A 43 -10.64 4.45 -1.54
N PHE A 44 -11.16 3.26 -1.80
CA PHE A 44 -12.56 2.95 -1.58
C PHE A 44 -12.77 1.53 -1.05
N THR A 45 -13.91 1.33 -0.41
CA THR A 45 -14.46 0.03 -0.07
C THR A 45 -15.89 -0.07 -0.59
N ILE A 46 -16.40 -1.29 -0.69
CA ILE A 46 -17.80 -1.58 -1.03
C ILE A 46 -18.44 -2.18 0.21
N GLU A 47 -19.39 -1.47 0.81
CA GLU A 47 -20.07 -1.91 2.03
C GLU A 47 -20.88 -3.19 1.79
N SER A 48 -20.72 -4.17 2.68
CA SER A 48 -21.44 -5.44 2.63
C SER A 48 -22.94 -5.24 2.86
N GLY A 49 -23.76 -5.96 2.10
CA GLY A 49 -25.23 -5.87 2.17
C GLY A 49 -25.81 -4.70 1.38
N SER A 50 -25.37 -3.46 1.64
CA SER A 50 -25.85 -2.27 0.91
C SER A 50 -25.24 -2.14 -0.49
N ASN A 51 -24.02 -2.68 -0.68
CA ASN A 51 -23.18 -2.51 -1.86
C ASN A 51 -22.80 -1.05 -2.16
N GLU A 52 -22.90 -0.16 -1.17
CA GLU A 52 -22.52 1.24 -1.34
C GLU A 52 -21.00 1.40 -1.40
N VAL A 53 -20.53 2.20 -2.37
CA VAL A 53 -19.13 2.64 -2.43
C VAL A 53 -18.88 3.70 -1.36
N LYS A 54 -17.89 3.46 -0.50
CA LYS A 54 -17.40 4.41 0.49
C LYS A 54 -15.98 4.82 0.18
N PHE A 55 -15.69 6.12 0.21
CA PHE A 55 -14.33 6.66 0.05
C PHE A 55 -13.72 6.92 1.42
N PHE A 56 -12.49 6.46 1.60
CA PHE A 56 -11.81 6.56 2.89
C PHE A 56 -10.50 7.34 2.82
N GLU A 57 -10.05 7.68 1.60
CA GLU A 57 -8.88 8.51 1.33
C GLU A 57 -8.84 8.98 -0.13
N ASN A 58 -8.18 10.11 -0.37
CA ASN A 58 -7.65 10.48 -1.67
C ASN A 58 -6.14 10.72 -1.60
N ASN A 59 -5.43 10.51 -2.70
CA ASN A 59 -3.98 10.68 -2.76
C ASN A 59 -3.58 11.34 -4.10
N THR A 60 -2.68 12.34 -4.08
CA THR A 60 -2.15 13.00 -5.28
C THR A 60 -0.63 12.87 -5.40
N ASN A 61 -0.01 12.13 -4.50
CA ASN A 61 1.35 11.61 -4.62
C ASN A 61 1.26 10.12 -4.97
N MET A 62 0.80 9.87 -6.19
CA MET A 62 0.54 8.51 -6.64
C MET A 62 1.84 7.87 -7.08
N ASN A 63 2.34 6.89 -6.32
CA ASN A 63 3.31 5.93 -6.84
C ASN A 63 2.54 4.90 -7.66
N TYR A 64 2.93 4.71 -8.91
CA TYR A 64 2.23 3.85 -9.85
C TYR A 64 3.19 2.87 -10.48
N SER A 65 2.62 1.76 -10.95
CA SER A 65 3.40 0.78 -11.67
C SER A 65 3.34 0.95 -13.19
N SER A 66 2.51 1.75 -13.86
CA SER A 66 2.30 1.75 -15.35
C SER A 66 1.93 0.41 -16.02
N VAL A 67 2.13 -0.72 -15.33
CA VAL A 67 2.22 -2.03 -15.96
C VAL A 67 1.10 -2.97 -15.58
N VAL A 68 0.48 -2.70 -14.43
CA VAL A 68 -0.87 -3.18 -14.12
C VAL A 68 -1.91 -2.46 -14.99
N PHE A 69 -1.56 -1.30 -15.57
CA PHE A 69 -2.47 -0.44 -16.32
C PHE A 69 -1.78 0.12 -17.57
N THR A 70 -1.57 -0.74 -18.57
CA THR A 70 -0.79 -0.46 -19.79
C THR A 70 -1.20 0.80 -20.54
N ASN A 71 -2.48 1.18 -20.50
CA ASN A 71 -2.97 2.40 -21.14
C ASN A 71 -2.78 3.69 -20.31
N PHE A 72 -2.20 3.62 -19.11
CA PHE A 72 -2.13 4.77 -18.20
C PHE A 72 -1.43 5.99 -18.82
N PHE A 73 -0.17 5.84 -19.25
CA PHE A 73 0.57 6.92 -19.92
C PHE A 73 0.11 7.20 -21.34
N PRO A 74 -0.21 6.19 -22.16
CA PRO A 74 -0.82 6.42 -23.48
C PRO A 74 -2.07 7.31 -23.41
N ASP A 75 -2.95 7.08 -22.42
CA ASP A 75 -4.17 7.88 -22.24
C ASP A 75 -3.91 9.34 -21.86
N ILE A 76 -2.86 9.59 -21.06
CA ILE A 76 -2.43 10.94 -20.67
C ILE A 76 -1.73 11.64 -21.84
N ALA A 77 -0.88 10.92 -22.57
CA ALA A 77 -0.21 11.43 -23.75
C ALA A 77 -1.21 11.81 -24.84
N GLN A 78 -2.21 10.96 -25.08
CA GLN A 78 -3.30 11.25 -26.01
C GLN A 78 -4.11 12.47 -25.58
N TYR A 79 -4.37 12.64 -24.28
CA TYR A 79 -4.97 13.87 -23.77
C TYR A 79 -4.11 15.09 -24.12
N ALA A 80 -2.81 15.06 -23.79
CA ALA A 80 -1.91 16.18 -24.06
C ALA A 80 -1.86 16.55 -25.56
N ALA A 81 -1.87 15.54 -26.44
CA ALA A 81 -1.93 15.72 -27.88
C ALA A 81 -3.24 16.38 -28.34
N THR A 82 -4.40 16.01 -27.77
CA THR A 82 -5.68 16.67 -28.10
C THR A 82 -5.72 18.14 -27.68
N GLN A 83 -4.98 18.50 -26.63
CA GLN A 83 -4.82 19.88 -26.19
C GLN A 83 -3.73 20.64 -26.95
N SER A 84 -3.11 20.02 -27.97
CA SER A 84 -2.06 20.61 -28.81
C SER A 84 -0.81 21.05 -28.04
N TYR A 85 -0.46 20.35 -26.96
CA TYR A 85 0.84 20.50 -26.31
C TYR A 85 1.95 19.83 -27.14
N ASP A 86 3.14 20.41 -27.14
CA ASP A 86 4.34 19.92 -27.86
C ASP A 86 5.42 19.40 -26.90
N ASN A 87 5.30 19.73 -25.61
CA ASN A 87 6.17 19.22 -24.56
C ASN A 87 5.39 18.94 -23.27
N VAL A 88 5.85 17.92 -22.53
CA VAL A 88 5.40 17.63 -21.17
C VAL A 88 6.58 17.75 -20.20
N ILE A 89 6.31 18.37 -19.05
CA ILE A 89 7.19 18.35 -17.89
C ILE A 89 6.51 17.49 -16.83
N ILE A 90 7.16 16.40 -16.48
CA ILE A 90 6.69 15.44 -15.50
C ILE A 90 7.28 15.81 -14.13
N TYR A 91 6.42 16.22 -13.22
CA TYR A 91 6.76 16.59 -11.85
C TYR A 91 6.63 15.37 -10.95
N GLY A 92 7.75 14.99 -10.36
CA GLY A 92 7.89 13.86 -9.46
C GLY A 92 8.63 14.27 -8.19
N SER A 93 9.18 13.29 -7.49
CA SER A 93 9.90 13.47 -6.23
C SER A 93 10.96 12.40 -6.06
N ASP A 94 12.16 12.81 -5.67
CA ASP A 94 13.19 11.90 -5.15
C ASP A 94 12.95 11.71 -3.64
N TYR A 95 11.98 10.87 -3.26
CA TYR A 95 11.62 10.72 -1.83
C TYR A 95 12.67 9.88 -1.10
N SER A 96 13.21 10.42 0.00
CA SER A 96 14.17 9.75 0.90
C SER A 96 13.49 8.92 2.01
N ASN A 97 12.16 8.92 2.11
CA ASN A 97 11.43 8.29 3.23
C ASN A 97 10.97 6.85 2.93
N GLY A 98 11.73 6.10 2.14
CA GLY A 98 11.54 4.65 2.04
C GLY A 98 10.53 4.14 1.00
N PHE A 99 10.14 4.96 0.00
CA PHE A 99 9.36 4.51 -1.18
C PHE A 99 10.07 4.77 -2.53
N GLY A 100 11.33 5.22 -2.50
CA GLY A 100 12.14 5.49 -3.68
C GLY A 100 11.73 6.75 -4.46
N THR A 101 12.26 6.87 -5.68
CA THR A 101 11.94 7.97 -6.61
C THR A 101 10.58 7.75 -7.27
N ASN A 102 9.76 8.79 -7.35
CA ASN A 102 8.49 8.82 -8.09
C ASN A 102 8.59 9.81 -9.27
N PRO A 103 8.38 9.39 -10.53
CA PRO A 103 8.19 8.00 -10.93
C PRO A 103 9.47 7.18 -10.81
N PRO A 104 9.36 5.87 -10.57
CA PRO A 104 10.51 4.98 -10.55
C PRO A 104 11.38 5.16 -11.80
N ILE A 105 12.70 5.08 -11.64
CA ILE A 105 13.64 5.28 -12.76
C ILE A 105 13.34 4.31 -13.90
N SER A 106 13.01 3.05 -13.56
CA SER A 106 12.57 2.00 -14.48
C SER A 106 11.38 2.40 -15.36
N GLN A 107 10.48 3.25 -14.87
CA GLN A 107 9.29 3.67 -15.61
C GLN A 107 9.48 4.92 -16.47
N ARG A 108 10.56 5.68 -16.28
CA ARG A 108 10.78 6.92 -17.03
C ARG A 108 10.87 6.68 -18.54
N GLY A 109 11.49 5.57 -18.95
CA GLY A 109 11.53 5.16 -20.36
C GLY A 109 10.14 4.92 -20.94
N ILE A 110 9.28 4.19 -20.22
CA ILE A 110 7.89 3.89 -20.63
C ILE A 110 7.07 5.19 -20.76
N ILE A 111 7.19 6.09 -19.79
CA ILE A 111 6.52 7.40 -19.81
C ILE A 111 6.99 8.19 -21.02
N SER A 112 8.30 8.32 -21.23
CA SER A 112 8.86 9.07 -22.36
C SER A 112 8.44 8.50 -23.71
N SER A 113 8.44 7.17 -23.87
CA SER A 113 7.96 6.51 -25.09
C SER A 113 6.49 6.80 -25.36
N SER A 114 5.63 6.76 -24.33
CA SER A 114 4.19 7.03 -24.48
C SER A 114 3.91 8.44 -25.02
N PHE A 115 4.67 9.45 -24.59
CA PHE A 115 4.55 10.81 -25.13
C PHE A 115 5.20 10.94 -26.52
N ALA A 116 6.32 10.25 -26.77
CA ALA A 116 6.97 10.25 -28.07
C ALA A 116 6.08 9.66 -29.18
N ASP A 117 5.25 8.64 -28.87
CA ASP A 117 4.30 8.03 -29.80
C ASP A 117 3.27 9.01 -30.37
N VAL A 118 3.00 10.10 -29.65
CA VAL A 118 2.12 11.20 -30.07
C VAL A 118 2.88 12.48 -30.42
N ASN A 119 4.18 12.38 -30.68
CA ASN A 119 5.10 13.47 -31.04
C ASN A 119 5.22 14.58 -29.96
N ILE A 120 5.14 14.21 -28.69
CA ILE A 120 5.33 15.12 -27.55
C ILE A 120 6.67 14.82 -26.89
N SER A 121 7.51 15.85 -26.74
CA SER A 121 8.76 15.73 -25.99
C SER A 121 8.50 15.65 -24.49
N SER A 122 9.29 14.87 -23.74
CA SER A 122 9.12 14.73 -22.29
C SER A 122 10.39 15.09 -21.52
N SER A 123 10.21 15.62 -20.31
CA SER A 123 11.29 15.91 -19.37
C SER A 123 10.81 15.67 -17.94
N PHE A 124 11.74 15.39 -17.02
CA PHE A 124 11.42 15.09 -15.61
C PHE A 124 11.98 16.16 -14.69
N ASN A 125 11.16 16.59 -13.73
CA ASN A 125 11.56 17.45 -12.62
C ASN A 125 11.19 16.76 -11.31
N THR A 126 12.19 16.27 -10.58
CA THR A 126 12.01 15.64 -9.27
C THR A 126 12.31 16.58 -8.11
N THR A 127 12.56 17.86 -8.38
CA THR A 127 12.78 18.83 -7.32
C THR A 127 11.44 19.17 -6.64
N PRO A 128 11.34 19.05 -5.31
CA PRO A 128 10.06 19.21 -4.61
C PRO A 128 9.55 20.66 -4.65
N THR A 129 10.36 21.63 -5.06
CA THR A 129 10.02 23.05 -4.88
C THR A 129 8.94 23.60 -5.81
N ASN A 130 8.49 22.84 -6.82
CA ASN A 130 7.56 23.28 -7.87
C ASN A 130 7.96 24.56 -8.64
N ARG A 131 9.16 25.12 -8.40
CA ARG A 131 9.62 26.41 -8.93
C ARG A 131 9.57 26.51 -10.45
N GLN A 132 9.86 25.43 -11.16
CA GLN A 132 9.77 25.42 -12.62
C GLN A 132 8.33 25.64 -13.09
N TYR A 133 7.34 24.94 -12.50
CA TYR A 133 5.93 25.17 -12.81
C TYR A 133 5.54 26.63 -12.55
N LEU A 134 5.90 27.17 -11.37
CA LEU A 134 5.59 28.56 -10.99
C LEU A 134 6.16 29.59 -11.96
N SER A 135 7.35 29.33 -12.53
CA SER A 135 8.00 30.21 -13.51
C SER A 135 7.40 30.15 -14.91
N MET A 136 6.66 29.09 -15.24
CA MET A 136 6.15 28.83 -16.59
C MET A 136 4.64 29.08 -16.73
N ARG A 137 3.87 28.75 -15.69
CA ARG A 137 2.40 28.89 -15.66
C ARG A 137 1.98 30.33 -15.98
N GLY A 138 0.82 30.51 -16.60
CA GLY A 138 0.25 31.84 -16.82
C GLY A 138 0.92 32.67 -17.93
N THR A 139 1.99 32.18 -18.56
CA THR A 139 2.70 32.91 -19.63
C THR A 139 2.35 32.36 -21.01
N GLY A 140 2.30 33.25 -22.02
CA GLY A 140 2.10 32.85 -23.41
C GLY A 140 3.30 32.10 -24.01
N SER A 141 4.51 32.38 -23.53
CA SER A 141 5.76 31.81 -24.07
C SER A 141 5.90 30.31 -23.86
N PHE A 142 5.14 29.72 -22.94
CA PHE A 142 5.13 28.28 -22.66
C PHE A 142 3.78 27.64 -23.01
N SER A 143 3.09 28.14 -24.04
CA SER A 143 1.77 27.65 -24.44
C SER A 143 1.71 26.19 -24.88
N GLY A 144 2.82 25.66 -25.38
CA GLY A 144 2.96 24.26 -25.75
C GLY A 144 3.28 23.32 -24.57
N SER A 145 3.56 23.85 -23.38
CA SER A 145 3.95 23.03 -22.23
C SER A 145 2.77 22.50 -21.42
N PHE A 146 2.74 21.19 -21.24
CA PHE A 146 1.89 20.48 -20.28
C PHE A 146 2.67 20.18 -18.99
N HIS A 147 2.09 20.50 -17.84
CA HIS A 147 2.69 20.26 -16.52
C HIS A 147 1.99 19.07 -15.85
N LEU A 148 2.57 17.88 -15.95
CA LEU A 148 2.00 16.65 -15.39
C LEU A 148 2.56 16.37 -14.00
N PHE A 149 1.71 16.43 -12.99
CA PHE A 149 2.03 16.14 -11.59
C PHE A 149 1.71 14.68 -11.26
N LEU A 150 2.78 13.92 -11.01
CA LEU A 150 2.73 12.57 -10.45
C LEU A 150 2.95 12.57 -8.95
N HIS A 151 3.71 13.58 -8.50
CA HIS A 151 3.81 13.99 -7.11
C HIS A 151 2.79 15.08 -6.81
N ASN A 152 2.50 15.31 -5.52
CA ASN A 152 1.61 16.39 -5.12
C ASN A 152 2.19 17.79 -5.52
N PRO A 153 1.38 18.74 -5.98
CA PRO A 153 1.77 20.13 -6.18
C PRO A 153 1.68 20.97 -4.89
N GLU A 154 2.07 20.42 -3.72
CA GLU A 154 1.84 21.08 -2.42
C GLU A 154 2.64 22.38 -2.22
N HIS A 155 3.76 22.54 -2.94
CA HIS A 155 4.60 23.74 -2.86
C HIS A 155 4.20 24.83 -3.87
N THR A 156 2.93 24.85 -4.28
CA THR A 156 2.39 25.91 -5.13
C THR A 156 1.72 27.00 -4.29
N ASP A 157 1.84 28.25 -4.74
CA ASP A 157 1.20 29.43 -4.15
C ASP A 157 -0.11 29.81 -4.87
N ASP A 158 -0.70 28.87 -5.62
CA ASP A 158 -1.94 29.04 -6.38
C ASP A 158 -3.03 28.02 -5.96
N THR A 159 -4.11 27.97 -6.74
CA THR A 159 -5.24 27.08 -6.43
C THR A 159 -4.95 25.59 -6.64
N LEU A 160 -3.81 25.19 -7.24
CA LEU A 160 -3.42 23.78 -7.28
C LEU A 160 -3.25 23.21 -5.87
N TYR A 161 -2.68 23.97 -4.93
CA TYR A 161 -2.62 23.57 -3.53
C TYR A 161 -4.01 23.24 -2.97
N GLN A 162 -5.01 24.06 -3.29
CA GLN A 162 -6.38 23.86 -2.80
C GLN A 162 -7.02 22.61 -3.41
N ILE A 163 -6.75 22.30 -4.68
CA ILE A 163 -7.21 21.07 -5.35
C ILE A 163 -6.64 19.83 -4.65
N VAL A 164 -5.35 19.84 -4.31
CA VAL A 164 -4.67 18.63 -3.84
C VAL A 164 -4.66 18.46 -2.33
N SER A 165 -4.83 19.51 -1.57
CA SER A 165 -4.70 19.50 -0.10
C SER A 165 -5.56 18.51 0.68
N SER A 166 -6.65 17.99 0.10
CA SER A 166 -7.37 16.86 0.72
C SER A 166 -6.51 15.59 0.79
N SER A 167 -5.48 15.44 -0.03
CA SER A 167 -4.61 14.26 -0.07
C SER A 167 -3.67 14.12 1.13
N PHE A 168 -3.45 15.19 1.89
CA PHE A 168 -2.57 15.21 3.07
C PHE A 168 -3.22 15.87 4.29
N ASP A 169 -4.50 16.24 4.21
CA ASP A 169 -5.30 16.75 5.32
C ASP A 169 -6.64 16.00 5.34
N LYS A 170 -6.80 15.10 6.32
CA LYS A 170 -7.99 14.26 6.44
C LYS A 170 -9.24 15.05 6.82
N ASP A 171 -9.12 16.10 7.62
CA ASP A 171 -10.26 16.95 7.96
C ASP A 171 -10.78 17.66 6.70
N ARG A 172 -9.84 18.11 5.86
CA ARG A 172 -10.16 18.70 4.57
C ARG A 172 -10.77 17.71 3.60
N PHE A 173 -10.25 16.48 3.52
CA PHE A 173 -10.86 15.42 2.71
C PHE A 173 -12.32 15.19 3.12
N ARG A 174 -12.57 14.99 4.42
CA ARG A 174 -13.92 14.74 4.94
C ARG A 174 -14.86 15.93 4.70
N SER A 175 -14.41 17.15 5.00
CA SER A 175 -15.19 18.37 4.73
C SER A 175 -15.54 18.48 3.24
N THR A 176 -14.57 18.24 2.36
CA THR A 176 -14.76 18.35 0.91
C THR A 176 -15.73 17.27 0.39
N LEU A 177 -15.55 16.01 0.82
CA LEU A 177 -16.42 14.90 0.44
C LEU A 177 -17.85 15.10 0.96
N SER A 178 -18.00 15.57 2.21
CA SER A 178 -19.31 15.86 2.81
C SER A 178 -20.09 16.95 2.06
N ALA A 179 -19.40 17.90 1.45
CA ALA A 179 -20.00 18.99 0.68
C ALA A 179 -20.22 18.63 -0.80
N SER A 180 -19.65 17.52 -1.26
CA SER A 180 -19.73 17.09 -2.66
C SER A 180 -21.09 16.44 -3.00
N PRO A 181 -21.45 16.32 -4.30
CA PRO A 181 -22.62 15.57 -4.74
C PRO A 181 -22.65 14.10 -4.33
N VAL A 182 -21.50 13.53 -3.96
CA VAL A 182 -21.32 12.13 -3.56
C VAL A 182 -21.07 11.98 -2.06
N SER A 183 -21.59 12.91 -1.25
CA SER A 183 -21.44 12.93 0.21
C SER A 183 -21.92 11.65 0.90
N SER A 184 -22.81 10.87 0.30
CA SER A 184 -23.21 9.54 0.78
C SER A 184 -22.04 8.53 0.83
N SER A 185 -20.98 8.77 0.07
CA SER A 185 -19.76 7.95 0.06
C SER A 185 -18.84 8.25 1.25
N LEU A 186 -19.13 9.27 2.05
CA LEU A 186 -18.38 9.57 3.28
C LEU A 186 -18.69 8.51 4.35
N ILE A 187 -17.64 7.95 4.96
CA ILE A 187 -17.80 7.09 6.12
C ILE A 187 -18.21 7.95 7.34
N PRO A 188 -19.32 7.63 8.02
CA PRO A 188 -19.75 8.37 9.21
C PRO A 188 -18.69 8.33 10.32
N THR A 189 -18.62 9.40 11.10
CA THR A 189 -17.79 9.40 12.32
C THR A 189 -18.33 8.40 13.33
N PHE A 190 -17.44 7.71 14.01
CA PHE A 190 -17.83 6.82 15.11
C PHE A 190 -18.38 7.63 16.29
N ASN A 191 -19.53 7.20 16.83
CA ASN A 191 -20.17 7.78 17.99
C ASN A 191 -20.19 6.76 19.11
N SER A 192 -19.27 6.83 20.07
CA SER A 192 -19.22 5.91 21.20
C SER A 192 -20.50 5.90 22.04
N SER A 193 -21.29 6.98 22.02
CA SER A 193 -22.58 7.07 22.71
C SER A 193 -23.64 6.14 22.12
N SER A 194 -23.45 5.60 20.91
CA SER A 194 -24.36 4.60 20.33
C SER A 194 -24.11 3.19 20.85
N ILE A 195 -23.01 2.96 21.56
CA ILE A 195 -22.65 1.65 22.08
C ILE A 195 -23.30 1.42 23.46
N SER A 196 -23.97 0.28 23.62
CA SER A 196 -24.61 -0.08 24.88
C SER A 196 -23.60 -0.48 25.96
N ILE A 197 -23.92 -0.20 27.23
CA ILE A 197 -23.16 -0.70 28.38
C ILE A 197 -23.03 -2.22 28.29
N GLY A 198 -21.82 -2.74 28.52
CA GLY A 198 -21.53 -4.17 28.42
C GLY A 198 -21.29 -4.69 27.00
N HIS A 199 -21.22 -3.81 26.00
CA HIS A 199 -20.67 -4.14 24.68
C HIS A 199 -19.19 -4.49 24.82
N GLY A 200 -18.88 -5.77 24.63
CA GLY A 200 -17.52 -6.28 24.56
C GLY A 200 -16.99 -6.29 23.12
N ILE A 201 -15.96 -7.08 22.87
CA ILE A 201 -15.40 -7.24 21.52
C ILE A 201 -16.41 -7.99 20.64
N GLY A 202 -16.82 -7.36 19.54
CA GLY A 202 -17.74 -7.93 18.56
C GLY A 202 -17.04 -8.85 17.55
N ASP A 203 -17.80 -9.28 16.54
CA ASP A 203 -17.27 -10.05 15.40
C ASP A 203 -16.42 -9.21 14.44
N TRP A 204 -16.52 -7.89 14.50
CA TRP A 204 -15.77 -6.95 13.66
C TRP A 204 -15.34 -5.75 14.52
N PRO A 205 -14.33 -4.99 14.06
CA PRO A 205 -14.04 -3.68 14.63
C PRO A 205 -15.30 -2.82 14.65
N ASP A 206 -15.43 -1.99 15.67
CA ASP A 206 -16.50 -0.98 15.75
C ASP A 206 -16.10 0.27 14.94
N TYR A 207 -14.83 0.66 14.99
CA TYR A 207 -14.33 1.87 14.36
C TYR A 207 -12.89 1.77 13.86
N VAL A 208 -12.53 2.73 13.02
CA VAL A 208 -11.18 2.95 12.49
C VAL A 208 -10.68 4.30 12.96
N THR A 209 -9.49 4.34 13.54
CA THR A 209 -8.79 5.59 13.89
C THR A 209 -7.69 5.86 12.87
N LYS A 210 -7.65 7.09 12.36
CA LYS A 210 -6.65 7.58 11.40
C LYS A 210 -5.97 8.82 11.95
N THR A 211 -4.68 9.03 11.67
CA THR A 211 -4.05 10.34 11.92
C THR A 211 -4.57 11.37 10.89
N THR A 212 -4.58 12.65 11.23
CA THR A 212 -4.97 13.71 10.28
C THR A 212 -3.85 14.16 9.36
N GLN A 213 -2.59 13.82 9.69
CA GLN A 213 -1.37 14.28 9.02
C GLN A 213 -0.62 13.17 8.25
N GLY A 214 -1.06 11.92 8.37
CA GLY A 214 -0.44 10.76 7.73
C GLY A 214 -1.25 10.18 6.57
N ASP A 215 -0.58 9.39 5.74
CA ASP A 215 -1.24 8.53 4.75
C ASP A 215 -1.91 7.41 5.55
N ALA A 216 -3.22 7.32 5.46
CA ALA A 216 -3.98 6.32 6.22
C ALA A 216 -4.57 5.28 5.28
N SER A 217 -3.96 5.14 4.10
CA SER A 217 -4.35 4.12 3.14
C SER A 217 -4.16 2.76 3.75
N MET A 218 -5.16 1.92 3.52
CA MET A 218 -5.05 0.48 3.73
C MET A 218 -3.98 -0.13 2.81
N LEU A 219 -3.42 0.61 1.83
CA LEU A 219 -2.31 0.21 0.95
C LEU A 219 -0.91 0.43 1.54
N VAL A 220 -0.75 1.41 2.44
CA VAL A 220 0.56 1.98 2.76
C VAL A 220 0.92 1.80 4.23
N THR A 221 -0.06 1.74 5.13
CA THR A 221 0.21 1.96 6.55
C THR A 221 -0.09 0.74 7.41
N MET A 222 0.76 -0.28 7.30
CA MET A 222 0.89 -1.33 8.30
C MET A 222 2.00 -0.95 9.27
N GLY A 223 1.78 0.09 10.09
CA GLY A 223 2.87 0.63 10.91
C GLY A 223 2.62 1.89 11.73
N GLY A 224 1.39 2.16 12.18
CA GLY A 224 1.14 3.14 13.26
C GLY A 224 0.31 4.40 12.94
N GLU A 225 -0.36 4.49 11.78
CA GLU A 225 -1.25 5.63 11.46
C GLU A 225 -2.72 5.24 11.21
N LEU A 226 -3.02 3.92 11.24
CA LEU A 226 -4.35 3.33 11.11
C LEU A 226 -4.56 2.31 12.24
N TYR A 227 -5.66 2.42 12.97
CA TYR A 227 -6.03 1.48 14.04
C TYR A 227 -7.45 0.96 13.85
N LEU A 228 -7.65 -0.34 13.99
CA LEU A 228 -8.95 -1.00 13.89
C LEU A 228 -9.37 -1.41 15.29
N ASN A 229 -10.49 -0.88 15.79
CA ASN A 229 -10.75 -0.85 17.23
C ASN A 229 -12.15 -1.36 17.55
N SER A 230 -12.27 -2.10 18.66
CA SER A 230 -13.53 -2.35 19.33
C SER A 230 -13.63 -1.54 20.63
N TYR A 231 -14.78 -0.92 20.86
CA TYR A 231 -15.03 -0.16 22.07
C TYR A 231 -15.43 -1.10 23.21
N ARG A 232 -14.76 -1.03 24.37
CA ARG A 232 -15.07 -1.88 25.54
C ARG A 232 -15.93 -1.09 26.52
N ALA A 233 -17.25 -1.13 26.34
CA ALA A 233 -18.16 -0.46 27.27
C ALA A 233 -18.28 -1.21 28.62
N ASP A 234 -17.82 -2.47 28.66
CA ASP A 234 -17.80 -3.36 29.82
C ASP A 234 -16.72 -3.02 30.86
N THR A 235 -15.67 -2.29 30.47
CA THR A 235 -14.57 -1.88 31.37
C THR A 235 -14.78 -0.49 32.00
N ILE A 236 -15.86 0.20 31.63
CA ILE A 236 -16.21 1.53 32.17
C ILE A 236 -16.63 1.38 33.63
N GLY A 237 -15.78 1.84 34.56
CA GLY A 237 -16.01 1.78 36.01
C GLY A 237 -14.86 1.21 36.85
N THR A 238 -13.78 0.71 36.25
CA THR A 238 -12.48 0.57 36.93
C THR A 238 -11.81 1.96 37.00
N GLU A 239 -11.05 2.25 38.07
CA GLU A 239 -10.68 3.60 38.56
C GLU A 239 -9.92 4.56 37.59
N GLN A 240 -9.84 4.29 36.29
CA GLN A 240 -9.22 5.19 35.29
C GLN A 240 -10.13 5.59 34.12
N SER A 241 -11.44 5.46 34.23
CA SER A 241 -12.35 5.65 33.10
C SER A 241 -13.37 6.76 33.33
N SER A 242 -13.25 7.91 32.65
CA SER A 242 -14.42 8.72 32.24
C SER A 242 -14.08 9.97 31.43
N SER A 243 -13.00 10.70 31.71
CA SER A 243 -12.75 11.97 31.01
C SER A 243 -12.03 11.82 29.66
N TYR A 244 -11.20 10.79 29.47
CA TYR A 244 -10.48 10.54 28.22
C TYR A 244 -11.33 9.72 27.20
N LEU A 245 -12.20 8.85 27.72
CA LEU A 245 -13.12 7.97 26.97
C LEU A 245 -14.29 8.72 26.32
N LEU A 246 -14.77 9.81 26.93
CA LEU A 246 -15.73 10.74 26.30
C LEU A 246 -15.07 11.70 25.31
N SER A 247 -13.74 11.77 25.30
CA SER A 247 -12.93 12.56 24.39
C SER A 247 -12.12 11.70 23.43
N LEU A 248 -12.76 10.70 22.79
CA LEU A 248 -12.30 10.10 21.53
C LEU A 248 -12.32 11.16 20.41
N ARG A 249 -11.51 12.21 20.62
CA ARG A 249 -11.04 13.26 19.73
C ARG A 249 -12.10 13.96 18.88
N THR A 250 -13.23 14.30 19.48
CA THR A 250 -14.24 15.21 18.89
C THR A 250 -13.87 16.69 18.93
N THR A 251 -12.69 17.06 19.45
CA THR A 251 -12.16 18.41 19.31
C THR A 251 -11.30 18.49 18.05
N ALA A 252 -11.70 19.37 17.12
CA ALA A 252 -10.82 19.86 16.06
C ALA A 252 -9.41 20.16 16.63
N GLY A 253 -8.36 19.69 15.96
CA GLY A 253 -6.97 19.90 16.37
C GLY A 253 -6.32 18.79 17.21
N SER A 254 -6.99 17.66 17.39
CA SER A 254 -6.45 16.51 18.14
C SER A 254 -5.53 15.61 17.30
N GLY A 255 -5.45 15.77 15.99
CA GLY A 255 -4.55 14.99 15.14
C GLY A 255 -5.07 13.62 14.68
N TYR A 256 -6.33 13.25 15.00
CA TYR A 256 -6.93 11.98 14.57
C TYR A 256 -8.40 12.10 14.18
N VAL A 257 -8.88 11.15 13.36
CA VAL A 257 -10.26 10.97 12.93
C VAL A 257 -10.72 9.55 13.26
N ASN A 258 -11.89 9.42 13.89
CA ASN A 258 -12.54 8.13 14.17
C ASN A 258 -13.75 7.93 13.24
N GLU A 259 -13.71 6.89 12.41
CA GLU A 259 -14.75 6.54 11.43
C GLU A 259 -15.37 5.20 11.79
N ASN A 260 -16.65 5.00 11.50
CA ASN A 260 -17.25 3.67 11.61
C ASN A 260 -16.47 2.66 10.76
N PHE A 261 -16.27 1.46 11.28
CA PHE A 261 -15.72 0.39 10.48
C PHE A 261 -16.75 -0.08 9.43
N ILE A 262 -16.30 -0.26 8.19
CA ILE A 262 -17.13 -0.74 7.09
C ILE A 262 -16.76 -2.19 6.80
N ILE A 263 -17.68 -3.12 7.12
CA ILE A 263 -17.57 -4.51 6.67
C ILE A 263 -17.75 -4.49 5.15
N SER A 264 -16.76 -5.04 4.43
CA SER A 264 -16.73 -4.92 2.99
C SER A 264 -17.32 -6.15 2.29
N SER A 265 -17.78 -6.00 1.05
CA SER A 265 -18.21 -7.11 0.21
C SER A 265 -17.06 -8.07 -0.04
N GLY A 266 -17.24 -9.33 0.36
CA GLY A 266 -16.21 -10.38 0.27
C GLY A 266 -15.17 -10.36 1.39
N SER A 267 -15.43 -9.64 2.49
CA SER A 267 -14.58 -9.60 3.69
C SER A 267 -14.44 -10.94 4.42
N VAL A 268 -15.15 -12.00 4.01
CA VAL A 268 -15.04 -13.34 4.60
C VAL A 268 -14.77 -14.35 3.50
N ASP A 269 -13.80 -15.24 3.70
CA ASP A 269 -13.53 -16.35 2.77
C ASP A 269 -14.36 -17.60 3.08
N SER A 270 -14.15 -18.68 2.31
CA SER A 270 -14.84 -19.96 2.51
C SER A 270 -14.51 -20.66 3.84
N ASN A 271 -13.41 -20.28 4.48
CA ASN A 271 -12.95 -20.81 5.77
C ASN A 271 -13.39 -19.91 6.94
N ASN A 272 -14.25 -18.93 6.68
CA ASN A 272 -14.72 -17.95 7.66
C ASN A 272 -13.61 -17.04 8.22
N GLN A 273 -12.47 -16.92 7.51
CA GLN A 273 -11.43 -15.97 7.85
C GLN A 273 -11.85 -14.57 7.44
N LYS A 274 -11.55 -13.58 8.29
CA LYS A 274 -11.97 -12.19 8.15
C LYS A 274 -10.87 -11.39 7.45
N TYR A 275 -11.28 -10.51 6.55
CA TYR A 275 -10.41 -9.67 5.75
C TYR A 275 -10.96 -8.27 5.62
N ILE A 276 -10.04 -7.33 5.49
CA ILE A 276 -10.32 -5.98 5.04
C ILE A 276 -10.17 -5.90 3.52
N SER A 277 -11.09 -5.22 2.87
CA SER A 277 -11.02 -4.98 1.43
C SER A 277 -10.25 -3.70 1.11
N GLN A 278 -9.93 -3.54 -0.16
CA GLN A 278 -9.31 -2.35 -0.69
C GLN A 278 -9.63 -2.20 -2.16
N GLY A 279 -10.11 -1.02 -2.53
CA GLY A 279 -10.21 -0.57 -3.90
C GLY A 279 -9.47 0.75 -4.10
N ARG A 280 -9.04 0.98 -5.33
CA ARG A 280 -8.47 2.26 -5.76
C ARG A 280 -8.97 2.59 -7.15
N VAL A 281 -9.30 3.85 -7.37
CA VAL A 281 -9.55 4.44 -8.70
C VAL A 281 -8.57 5.57 -8.91
N SER A 282 -7.91 5.58 -10.08
CA SER A 282 -6.97 6.62 -10.46
C SER A 282 -7.48 7.43 -11.63
N LEU A 283 -7.26 8.74 -11.56
CA LEU A 283 -7.79 9.73 -12.49
C LEU A 283 -6.70 10.71 -12.92
N LEU A 284 -6.80 11.17 -14.16
CA LEU A 284 -6.16 12.38 -14.65
C LEU A 284 -7.14 13.54 -14.42
N LEU A 285 -6.72 14.53 -13.64
CA LEU A 285 -7.44 15.76 -13.38
C LEU A 285 -6.86 16.88 -14.23
N THR A 286 -7.69 17.58 -15.00
CA THR A 286 -7.27 18.75 -15.79
C THR A 286 -8.33 19.84 -15.73
N PRO A 287 -8.03 21.06 -16.20
CA PRO A 287 -9.04 22.12 -16.30
C PRO A 287 -10.25 21.76 -17.16
N GLU A 288 -10.05 20.92 -18.17
CA GLU A 288 -11.04 20.58 -19.18
C GLU A 288 -11.78 19.26 -18.89
N ASP A 289 -11.13 18.30 -18.22
CA ASP A 289 -11.68 16.95 -18.03
C ASP A 289 -11.20 16.27 -16.73
N THR A 290 -12.03 15.34 -16.25
CA THR A 290 -11.67 14.36 -15.23
C THR A 290 -11.78 12.96 -15.84
N LYS A 291 -10.63 12.41 -16.25
CA LYS A 291 -10.55 11.11 -16.94
C LYS A 291 -10.16 10.02 -15.95
N VAL A 292 -10.99 8.98 -15.84
CA VAL A 292 -10.60 7.75 -15.11
C VAL A 292 -9.57 7.01 -15.95
N LEU A 293 -8.42 6.70 -15.37
CA LEU A 293 -7.34 5.95 -16.00
C LEU A 293 -7.45 4.45 -15.67
N PHE A 294 -7.72 4.10 -14.41
CA PHE A 294 -8.01 2.73 -14.02
C PHE A 294 -8.74 2.63 -12.69
N SER A 295 -9.20 1.41 -12.37
CA SER A 295 -9.58 1.04 -11.00
C SER A 295 -9.39 -0.45 -10.75
N TYR A 296 -9.20 -0.84 -9.50
CA TYR A 296 -9.23 -2.22 -9.05
C TYR A 296 -9.93 -2.35 -7.69
N TYR A 297 -10.29 -3.57 -7.33
CA TYR A 297 -10.81 -3.93 -6.01
C TYR A 297 -10.27 -5.31 -5.58
N ASN A 298 -9.83 -5.43 -4.34
CA ASN A 298 -9.47 -6.69 -3.69
C ASN A 298 -10.30 -6.81 -2.41
N SER A 299 -11.24 -7.75 -2.37
CA SER A 299 -12.08 -7.99 -1.19
C SER A 299 -11.33 -8.59 -0.01
N GLN A 300 -10.16 -9.18 -0.26
CA GLN A 300 -9.32 -9.89 0.70
C GLN A 300 -7.90 -9.30 0.65
N HIS A 301 -7.77 -8.01 0.96
CA HIS A 301 -6.48 -7.31 0.87
C HIS A 301 -5.57 -7.63 2.05
N SER A 302 -6.09 -7.54 3.28
CA SER A 302 -5.33 -7.90 4.48
C SER A 302 -6.20 -8.75 5.40
N LYS A 303 -5.58 -9.74 6.04
CA LYS A 303 -6.27 -10.63 6.97
C LYS A 303 -6.43 -9.91 8.31
N LEU A 304 -7.60 -10.05 8.89
CA LEU A 304 -8.00 -9.38 10.11
C LEU A 304 -8.15 -10.41 11.22
N TYR A 305 -7.39 -10.23 12.30
CA TYR A 305 -7.45 -11.07 13.48
C TYR A 305 -8.17 -10.35 14.61
N PRO A 306 -9.07 -11.06 15.33
CA PRO A 306 -9.66 -10.51 16.54
C PRO A 306 -8.56 -10.22 17.58
N PRO A 307 -8.76 -9.23 18.45
CA PRO A 307 -7.91 -9.04 19.63
C PRO A 307 -7.85 -10.35 20.43
N VAL A 308 -6.66 -10.73 20.90
CA VAL A 308 -6.49 -11.98 21.65
C VAL A 308 -7.08 -11.81 23.05
N ASP A 309 -7.99 -12.70 23.44
CA ASP A 309 -8.77 -12.61 24.69
C ASP A 309 -7.95 -13.04 25.94
N THR A 310 -6.66 -13.37 25.77
CA THR A 310 -5.78 -13.64 26.91
C THR A 310 -5.31 -12.33 27.51
N LEU A 311 -5.87 -12.06 28.68
CA LEU A 311 -5.51 -11.06 29.69
C LEU A 311 -3.99 -11.08 30.06
N ALA A 312 -3.11 -10.84 29.11
CA ALA A 312 -1.79 -10.30 29.33
C ALA A 312 -1.86 -8.84 28.87
N ASP A 313 -1.43 -7.94 29.76
CA ASP A 313 -1.54 -6.47 29.75
C ASP A 313 -1.09 -5.74 28.46
N ASP A 314 -0.69 -6.43 27.41
CA ASP A 314 0.19 -5.86 26.38
C ASP A 314 -0.59 -5.32 25.16
N ASP A 315 -1.79 -5.85 24.89
CA ASP A 315 -2.63 -5.50 23.72
C ASP A 315 -3.89 -4.69 24.07
N ILE A 316 -4.19 -4.60 25.36
CA ILE A 316 -5.22 -3.73 25.91
C ILE A 316 -4.50 -2.48 26.36
N SER A 317 -4.56 -1.42 25.57
CA SER A 317 -4.09 -0.13 26.06
C SER A 317 -4.93 0.27 27.29
N ASP A 318 -4.29 0.86 28.29
CA ASP A 318 -4.86 1.33 29.58
C ASP A 318 -6.10 2.26 29.44
N ASP A 319 -6.52 2.56 28.21
CA ASP A 319 -7.54 3.52 27.81
C ASP A 319 -8.85 2.87 27.31
N GLY A 320 -9.01 1.54 27.38
CA GLY A 320 -10.32 0.88 27.31
C GLY A 320 -10.86 0.55 25.91
N TRP A 321 -10.00 0.30 24.93
CA TRP A 321 -10.38 -0.29 23.64
C TRP A 321 -9.51 -1.50 23.31
N ALA A 322 -9.98 -2.34 22.38
CA ALA A 322 -9.28 -3.53 21.92
C ALA A 322 -8.84 -3.35 20.46
N VAL A 323 -7.55 -3.59 20.19
CA VAL A 323 -6.95 -3.41 18.87
C VAL A 323 -7.08 -4.68 18.06
N TRP A 324 -7.68 -4.59 16.87
CA TRP A 324 -7.66 -5.67 15.91
C TRP A 324 -6.35 -5.66 15.14
N ARG A 325 -5.73 -6.82 15.03
CA ARG A 325 -4.44 -6.98 14.37
C ARG A 325 -4.66 -7.23 12.87
N LEU A 326 -3.96 -6.47 12.04
CA LEU A 326 -3.83 -6.74 10.62
C LEU A 326 -2.55 -7.52 10.40
N LYS A 327 -2.65 -8.68 9.73
CA LYS A 327 -1.47 -9.26 9.06
C LYS A 327 -1.58 -8.94 7.57
N PRO A 328 -0.50 -8.50 6.90
CA PRO A 328 -0.51 -8.41 5.45
C PRO A 328 -0.93 -9.79 4.95
N HIS A 329 -1.90 -9.86 4.03
CA HIS A 329 -2.30 -11.16 3.51
C HIS A 329 -1.14 -11.70 2.69
N GLN A 330 -0.28 -12.51 3.32
CA GLN A 330 0.77 -13.36 2.74
C GLN A 330 1.66 -12.61 1.73
N GLY A 331 2.89 -12.29 2.14
CA GLY A 331 3.85 -11.64 1.25
C GLY A 331 4.13 -12.52 0.03
N LEU A 332 3.94 -11.99 -1.18
CA LEU A 332 4.48 -12.65 -2.37
C LEU A 332 5.98 -12.84 -2.14
N SER A 333 6.48 -14.04 -2.39
CA SER A 333 7.91 -14.35 -2.21
C SER A 333 8.47 -15.15 -3.37
N THR A 334 7.66 -16.02 -3.98
CA THR A 334 8.18 -17.14 -4.77
C THR A 334 7.53 -17.18 -6.14
N PRO A 335 8.29 -17.09 -7.24
CA PRO A 335 7.74 -17.11 -8.59
C PRO A 335 7.23 -18.50 -8.96
N SER A 336 6.25 -18.57 -9.84
CA SER A 336 5.67 -19.82 -10.31
C SER A 336 6.72 -20.76 -10.87
N GLY A 337 6.60 -22.05 -10.54
CA GLY A 337 7.56 -23.07 -10.97
C GLY A 337 8.83 -23.16 -10.11
N SER A 338 9.08 -22.22 -9.20
CA SER A 338 10.16 -22.34 -8.22
C SER A 338 9.96 -23.56 -7.33
N LEU A 339 11.09 -24.18 -6.97
CA LEU A 339 11.12 -25.27 -6.02
C LEU A 339 11.12 -24.71 -4.59
N ILE A 340 10.21 -25.23 -3.78
CA ILE A 340 10.20 -25.10 -2.34
C ILE A 340 10.83 -26.35 -1.75
N ARG A 341 11.78 -26.12 -0.83
CA ARG A 341 12.41 -27.20 -0.07
C ARG A 341 11.46 -27.63 1.04
N MET A 342 11.13 -28.92 1.05
CA MET A 342 10.34 -29.53 2.12
C MET A 342 11.23 -29.87 3.31
N TYR A 343 10.65 -30.03 4.50
CA TYR A 343 11.40 -30.34 5.72
C TYR A 343 12.19 -31.65 5.64
N ASP A 344 11.73 -32.61 4.83
CA ASP A 344 12.42 -33.88 4.55
C ASP A 344 13.47 -33.80 3.42
N ASP A 345 13.87 -32.58 3.05
CA ASP A 345 14.79 -32.23 1.95
C ASP A 345 14.32 -32.54 0.53
N SER A 346 13.12 -33.12 0.36
CA SER A 346 12.46 -33.21 -0.94
C SER A 346 12.07 -31.82 -1.45
N THR A 347 11.63 -31.73 -2.70
CA THR A 347 11.15 -30.47 -3.27
C THR A 347 9.75 -30.62 -3.86
N LYS A 348 8.96 -29.56 -3.73
CA LYS A 348 7.72 -29.37 -4.48
C LYS A 348 7.82 -28.07 -5.27
N GLN A 349 7.12 -27.97 -6.40
CA GLN A 349 6.93 -26.66 -7.00
C GLN A 349 5.98 -25.85 -6.11
N ILE A 350 6.17 -24.55 -6.03
CA ILE A 350 5.41 -23.68 -5.13
C ILE A 350 3.89 -23.80 -5.31
N GLN A 351 3.41 -23.94 -6.54
CA GLN A 351 1.99 -24.10 -6.83
C GLN A 351 1.39 -25.46 -6.40
N ASP A 352 2.25 -26.43 -6.07
CA ASP A 352 1.85 -27.77 -5.62
C ASP A 352 1.95 -27.92 -4.08
N VAL A 353 2.42 -26.89 -3.38
CA VAL A 353 2.46 -26.87 -1.91
C VAL A 353 1.03 -26.70 -1.38
N GLN A 354 0.66 -27.52 -0.39
CA GLN A 354 -0.69 -27.57 0.17
C GLN A 354 -0.68 -27.21 1.66
N ILE A 355 -1.82 -26.73 2.15
CA ILE A 355 -2.04 -26.55 3.60
C ILE A 355 -1.81 -27.88 4.32
N GLY A 356 -1.00 -27.84 5.38
CA GLY A 356 -0.55 -28.99 6.16
C GLY A 356 0.80 -29.57 5.71
N ASP A 357 1.34 -29.15 4.57
CA ASP A 357 2.72 -29.49 4.21
C ASP A 357 3.71 -28.84 5.19
N VAL A 358 4.88 -29.46 5.38
CA VAL A 358 5.96 -28.90 6.21
C VAL A 358 7.13 -28.51 5.32
N VAL A 359 7.38 -27.22 5.19
CA VAL A 359 8.49 -26.66 4.41
C VAL A 359 9.73 -26.51 5.29
N LYS A 360 10.92 -26.54 4.68
CA LYS A 360 12.18 -26.29 5.38
C LYS A 360 12.30 -24.80 5.69
N SER A 361 12.75 -24.50 6.90
CA SER A 361 12.79 -23.15 7.47
C SER A 361 14.05 -22.96 8.32
N PHE A 362 14.30 -21.72 8.72
CA PHE A 362 15.40 -21.38 9.60
C PHE A 362 14.90 -20.30 10.55
N GLN A 363 15.02 -20.53 11.86
CA GLN A 363 14.69 -19.54 12.88
C GLN A 363 15.97 -18.78 13.25
N PRO A 364 16.11 -17.49 12.86
CA PRO A 364 17.14 -16.63 13.39
C PRO A 364 16.94 -16.44 14.90
N ILE A 365 18.04 -16.42 15.66
CA ILE A 365 18.00 -16.20 17.11
C ILE A 365 17.34 -14.86 17.44
N GLY A 366 16.28 -14.90 18.24
CA GLY A 366 15.61 -13.69 18.71
C GLY A 366 14.78 -12.97 17.63
N LEU A 367 14.53 -13.59 16.47
CA LEU A 367 13.45 -13.17 15.59
C LEU A 367 12.14 -13.25 16.40
N PRO A 368 11.42 -12.13 16.60
CA PRO A 368 10.14 -12.14 17.30
C PRO A 368 9.13 -13.03 16.58
N ASP A 369 8.26 -13.65 17.36
CA ASP A 369 7.04 -14.27 16.87
C ASP A 369 6.08 -13.16 16.41
N GLU A 370 5.54 -13.26 15.19
CA GLU A 370 4.73 -12.23 14.53
C GLU A 370 3.41 -11.90 15.23
N GLU A 371 3.05 -12.60 16.32
CA GLU A 371 1.91 -12.20 17.13
C GLU A 371 2.05 -10.74 17.61
N GLU A 372 3.25 -10.27 17.90
CA GLU A 372 3.49 -8.86 18.15
C GLU A 372 3.86 -8.15 16.85
N PHE A 373 3.07 -7.16 16.45
CA PHE A 373 3.20 -6.19 15.34
C PHE A 373 4.60 -5.53 15.15
N SER A 374 5.60 -5.99 15.90
CA SER A 374 7.03 -5.82 15.72
C SER A 374 7.52 -6.36 14.37
N ASN A 375 7.47 -5.44 13.41
CA ASN A 375 8.05 -5.51 12.06
C ASN A 375 9.35 -6.33 12.04
N PHE A 376 9.31 -7.57 11.53
CA PHE A 376 10.49 -8.39 11.28
C PHE A 376 11.55 -7.65 10.43
N LEU A 377 11.18 -6.57 9.73
CA LEU A 377 12.11 -5.66 9.05
C LEU A 377 12.96 -4.80 10.00
N ASN A 378 12.49 -4.57 11.22
CA ASN A 378 13.23 -3.90 12.29
C ASN A 378 14.11 -4.88 13.08
N TYR A 379 13.82 -6.18 13.00
CA TYR A 379 14.67 -7.19 13.59
C TYR A 379 16.05 -7.18 12.94
N SER A 380 17.09 -7.30 13.76
CA SER A 380 18.44 -7.58 13.30
C SER A 380 19.23 -8.30 14.38
N THR A 381 20.21 -9.09 13.96
CA THR A 381 21.15 -9.76 14.86
C THR A 381 22.56 -9.72 14.30
N SER A 382 23.57 -9.65 15.17
CA SER A 382 24.98 -9.87 14.79
C SER A 382 25.50 -11.26 15.18
N ASP A 383 24.62 -12.12 15.68
CA ASP A 383 24.93 -13.46 16.15
C ASP A 383 23.90 -14.46 15.63
N LEU A 384 24.35 -15.60 15.12
CA LEU A 384 23.51 -16.71 14.67
C LEU A 384 23.74 -17.98 15.49
N SER A 385 24.51 -17.91 16.58
CA SER A 385 24.94 -19.08 17.36
C SER A 385 23.80 -19.84 18.06
N GLY A 386 22.64 -19.20 18.24
CA GLY A 386 21.40 -19.84 18.72
C GLY A 386 20.32 -20.01 17.66
N SER A 387 20.61 -19.69 16.40
CA SER A 387 19.70 -19.93 15.28
C SER A 387 19.73 -21.40 14.88
N PHE A 388 18.63 -21.90 14.32
CA PHE A 388 18.54 -23.31 13.95
C PHE A 388 17.65 -23.56 12.73
N MET A 389 18.02 -24.59 11.95
CA MET A 389 17.18 -25.12 10.89
C MET A 389 15.98 -25.86 11.49
N THR A 390 14.81 -25.63 10.94
CA THR A 390 13.54 -26.21 11.41
C THR A 390 12.59 -26.43 10.23
N GLY A 391 11.34 -26.79 10.51
CA GLY A 391 10.26 -26.78 9.52
C GLY A 391 9.14 -25.84 9.92
N SER A 392 8.45 -25.30 8.93
CA SER A 392 7.19 -24.58 9.11
C SER A 392 6.05 -25.31 8.42
N VAL A 393 4.92 -25.44 9.10
CA VAL A 393 3.66 -25.94 8.59
C VAL A 393 2.97 -24.87 7.77
N VAL A 394 2.59 -25.21 6.55
CA VAL A 394 1.80 -24.33 5.68
C VAL A 394 0.37 -24.27 6.22
N VAL A 395 -0.08 -23.10 6.64
CA VAL A 395 -1.45 -22.85 7.14
C VAL A 395 -2.31 -22.10 6.12
N GLY A 396 -1.71 -21.61 5.05
CA GLY A 396 -2.38 -20.91 3.97
C GLY A 396 -1.46 -20.69 2.76
N SER A 397 -2.05 -20.34 1.63
CA SER A 397 -1.31 -19.96 0.43
C SER A 397 -2.07 -18.92 -0.38
N GLY A 398 -1.33 -18.20 -1.20
CA GLY A 398 -1.83 -17.09 -2.01
C GLY A 398 -1.13 -17.06 -3.35
N VAL A 399 -1.79 -16.43 -4.32
CA VAL A 399 -1.29 -16.28 -5.69
C VAL A 399 -1.65 -14.90 -6.21
N SER A 400 -0.68 -14.26 -6.86
CA SER A 400 -0.89 -13.01 -7.57
C SER A 400 0.07 -12.88 -8.74
N THR A 401 -0.40 -12.30 -9.83
CA THR A 401 0.46 -11.84 -10.91
C THR A 401 0.98 -10.45 -10.56
N THR A 402 2.29 -10.25 -10.65
CA THR A 402 2.92 -8.93 -10.52
C THR A 402 3.85 -8.68 -11.70
N PRO A 403 3.78 -7.50 -12.31
CA PRO A 403 4.60 -7.17 -13.47
C PRO A 403 6.01 -6.70 -13.11
N LEU A 404 6.20 -6.14 -11.91
CA LEU A 404 7.50 -5.69 -11.42
C LEU A 404 8.11 -6.78 -10.55
N TYR A 405 9.38 -7.10 -10.80
CA TYR A 405 10.15 -8.06 -10.03
C TYR A 405 11.65 -7.74 -10.12
N TYR A 406 12.45 -8.40 -9.28
CA TYR A 406 13.90 -8.31 -9.32
C TYR A 406 14.48 -9.65 -9.74
N THR A 407 15.51 -9.62 -10.57
CA THR A 407 16.43 -10.75 -10.75
C THR A 407 17.73 -10.42 -10.06
N ILE A 408 18.12 -11.25 -9.10
CA ILE A 408 19.33 -11.09 -8.30
C ILE A 408 20.31 -12.19 -8.70
N SER A 409 21.50 -11.81 -9.14
CA SER A 409 22.56 -12.75 -9.48
C SER A 409 23.45 -13.02 -8.26
N GLY A 410 23.57 -14.29 -7.87
CA GLY A 410 24.42 -14.71 -6.77
C GLY A 410 25.85 -15.08 -7.21
N SER A 411 26.81 -14.99 -6.29
CA SER A 411 28.20 -15.44 -6.50
C SER A 411 28.35 -16.95 -6.75
N ASN A 412 27.28 -17.72 -6.54
CA ASN A 412 27.17 -19.14 -6.86
C ASN A 412 26.72 -19.42 -8.31
N ASN A 413 26.57 -18.37 -9.14
CA ASN A 413 26.04 -18.43 -10.51
C ASN A 413 24.56 -18.86 -10.59
N GLU A 414 23.79 -18.63 -9.53
CA GLU A 414 22.33 -18.77 -9.55
C GLU A 414 21.64 -17.41 -9.69
N GLU A 415 20.41 -17.43 -10.21
CA GLU A 415 19.54 -16.26 -10.31
C GLU A 415 18.32 -16.45 -9.42
N TYR A 416 18.02 -15.41 -8.63
CA TYR A 416 16.86 -15.37 -7.75
C TYR A 416 15.85 -14.36 -8.28
N ILE A 417 14.67 -14.85 -8.62
CA ILE A 417 13.56 -14.01 -9.07
C ILE A 417 12.69 -13.71 -7.85
N CYS A 418 12.58 -12.43 -7.51
CA CYS A 418 11.97 -11.98 -6.27
C CYS A 418 10.93 -10.87 -6.54
N PRO A 419 9.79 -10.85 -5.84
CA PRO A 419 8.79 -9.79 -6.01
C PRO A 419 9.23 -8.53 -5.27
N THR A 420 8.72 -7.36 -5.67
CA THR A 420 9.13 -6.06 -5.11
C THR A 420 8.98 -5.96 -3.59
N PHE A 421 7.85 -6.41 -3.04
CA PHE A 421 7.52 -6.24 -1.62
C PHE A 421 7.80 -7.47 -0.74
N GLY A 422 8.48 -8.48 -1.30
CA GLY A 422 9.03 -9.57 -0.48
C GLY A 422 10.29 -9.11 0.24
N SER A 423 10.83 -9.98 1.09
CA SER A 423 12.09 -9.74 1.79
C SER A 423 12.93 -11.00 1.87
N ALA A 424 14.24 -10.82 1.72
CA ALA A 424 15.23 -11.87 1.93
C ALA A 424 15.99 -11.63 3.23
N PHE A 425 16.33 -12.70 3.94
CA PHE A 425 17.26 -12.62 5.07
C PHE A 425 18.69 -12.47 4.54
N ALA A 426 19.38 -11.40 4.94
CA ALA A 426 20.68 -11.05 4.41
C ALA A 426 21.60 -10.44 5.46
N ASN A 427 22.91 -10.63 5.28
CA ASN A 427 23.95 -9.86 5.97
C ASN A 427 24.03 -8.47 5.33
N ASN A 428 23.54 -7.48 6.07
CA ASN A 428 23.41 -6.09 5.63
C ASN A 428 24.79 -5.46 5.39
N ALA A 429 25.08 -5.10 4.15
CA ALA A 429 26.34 -4.53 3.67
C ALA A 429 27.59 -5.34 4.08
N GLY A 430 27.46 -6.67 4.24
CA GLY A 430 28.55 -7.53 4.71
C GLY A 430 29.08 -7.19 6.11
N SER A 431 28.33 -6.41 6.89
CA SER A 431 28.75 -5.88 8.20
C SER A 431 28.81 -6.93 9.32
N GLY A 432 28.24 -8.11 9.08
CA GLY A 432 27.99 -9.11 10.11
C GLY A 432 26.68 -8.89 10.85
N THR A 433 25.85 -7.93 10.41
CA THR A 433 24.49 -7.72 10.93
C THR A 433 23.49 -8.32 9.96
N TYR A 434 22.76 -9.33 10.40
CA TYR A 434 21.73 -10.01 9.63
C TYR A 434 20.35 -9.44 9.92
N LYS A 435 19.54 -9.27 8.88
CA LYS A 435 18.15 -8.84 8.98
C LYS A 435 17.37 -9.22 7.73
N PHE A 436 16.05 -9.07 7.78
CA PHE A 436 15.25 -9.10 6.56
C PHE A 436 15.37 -7.76 5.83
N ILE A 437 15.80 -7.82 4.57
CA ILE A 437 15.90 -6.66 3.69
C ILE A 437 14.82 -6.82 2.63
N GLN A 438 14.00 -5.77 2.47
CA GLN A 438 13.01 -5.74 1.39
C GLN A 438 13.74 -5.84 0.05
N ASN A 439 13.20 -6.63 -0.88
CA ASN A 439 13.92 -6.95 -2.13
C ASN A 439 14.32 -5.70 -2.93
N TRP A 440 13.48 -4.65 -2.90
CA TRP A 440 13.76 -3.37 -3.54
C TRP A 440 14.83 -2.50 -2.84
N ARG A 441 15.23 -2.89 -1.61
CA ARG A 441 16.30 -2.25 -0.82
C ARG A 441 17.60 -3.04 -0.79
N LEU A 442 17.62 -4.25 -1.37
CA LEU A 442 18.85 -5.02 -1.47
C LEU A 442 19.87 -4.26 -2.32
N ASP A 443 21.13 -4.34 -1.91
CA ASP A 443 22.27 -3.79 -2.63
C ASP A 443 23.31 -4.90 -2.88
N THR A 444 24.20 -4.66 -3.85
CA THR A 444 25.36 -5.53 -4.13
C THR A 444 26.32 -5.70 -2.93
N ASP A 445 26.29 -4.80 -1.96
CA ASP A 445 27.04 -4.95 -0.71
C ASP A 445 26.42 -5.98 0.26
N ASP A 446 25.14 -6.36 0.08
CA ASP A 446 24.46 -7.35 0.90
C ASP A 446 24.85 -8.79 0.51
N LYS A 447 24.61 -9.73 1.44
CA LYS A 447 24.77 -11.17 1.17
C LYS A 447 23.55 -11.97 1.59
N LEU A 448 22.97 -12.73 0.66
CA LEU A 448 21.81 -13.57 0.89
C LEU A 448 22.17 -14.78 1.76
N PHE A 449 21.20 -15.30 2.51
CA PHE A 449 21.35 -16.50 3.32
C PHE A 449 20.67 -17.70 2.66
N ASP A 450 21.43 -18.77 2.43
CA ASP A 450 20.96 -19.97 1.74
C ASP A 450 20.44 -21.08 2.67
N LYS A 451 19.83 -22.12 2.08
CA LYS A 451 19.28 -23.30 2.77
C LYS A 451 20.29 -24.14 3.57
N ASP A 452 21.58 -23.97 3.33
CA ASP A 452 22.66 -24.70 4.01
C ASP A 452 23.35 -23.82 5.07
N GLY A 453 22.89 -22.57 5.23
CA GLY A 453 23.41 -21.61 6.18
C GLY A 453 24.63 -20.83 5.69
N ASN A 454 24.88 -20.80 4.37
CA ASN A 454 25.97 -20.02 3.78
C ASN A 454 25.51 -18.62 3.38
N GLU A 455 26.49 -17.70 3.29
CA GLU A 455 26.31 -16.39 2.68
C GLU A 455 26.60 -16.45 1.18
N ILE A 456 25.72 -15.87 0.37
CA ILE A 456 25.88 -15.69 -1.08
C ILE A 456 26.04 -14.20 -1.35
N SER A 457 27.18 -13.78 -1.90
CA SER A 457 27.37 -12.38 -2.32
C SER A 457 26.46 -12.05 -3.50
N ILE A 458 25.84 -10.87 -3.46
CA ILE A 458 25.07 -10.34 -4.59
C ILE A 458 26.04 -9.75 -5.62
N VAL A 459 25.93 -10.19 -6.87
CA VAL A 459 26.78 -9.75 -7.98
C VAL A 459 26.10 -8.64 -8.78
N ASP A 460 24.80 -8.78 -9.02
CA ASP A 460 23.99 -7.84 -9.80
C ASP A 460 22.53 -7.90 -9.34
N ILE A 461 21.84 -6.77 -9.43
CA ILE A 461 20.41 -6.65 -9.15
C ILE A 461 19.77 -5.96 -10.34
N GLN A 462 18.88 -6.66 -11.02
CA GLN A 462 18.12 -6.12 -12.15
C GLN A 462 16.66 -5.95 -11.74
N GLU A 463 16.18 -4.71 -11.77
CA GLU A 463 14.75 -4.42 -11.73
C GLU A 463 14.16 -4.75 -13.10
N ASN A 464 13.29 -5.75 -13.14
CA ASN A 464 12.69 -6.27 -14.34
C ASN A 464 11.22 -5.92 -14.40
N TYR A 465 10.76 -5.75 -15.63
CA TYR A 465 9.37 -5.49 -15.94
C TYR A 465 8.90 -6.43 -17.05
N ASP A 466 7.83 -7.19 -16.77
CA ASP A 466 7.10 -8.02 -17.73
C ASP A 466 5.64 -7.54 -17.85
N GLU A 467 5.22 -7.19 -19.07
CA GLU A 467 3.87 -6.66 -19.36
C GLU A 467 2.75 -7.66 -19.07
N GLU A 468 2.96 -8.95 -19.33
CA GLU A 468 1.99 -9.99 -18.99
C GLU A 468 2.05 -10.32 -17.49
N GLY A 469 3.16 -9.93 -16.86
CA GLY A 469 3.47 -10.13 -15.47
C GLY A 469 3.82 -11.57 -15.13
N ILE A 470 4.57 -11.71 -14.06
CA ILE A 470 5.01 -13.00 -13.54
C ILE A 470 4.11 -13.40 -12.38
N ILE A 471 3.72 -14.68 -12.35
CA ILE A 471 2.93 -15.24 -11.27
C ILE A 471 3.85 -15.47 -10.08
N PHE A 472 3.52 -14.88 -8.94
CA PHE A 472 4.12 -15.18 -7.65
C PHE A 472 3.10 -15.85 -6.75
N TYR A 473 3.62 -16.67 -5.87
CA TYR A 473 2.91 -17.31 -4.78
C TYR A 473 3.47 -16.82 -3.45
N SER A 474 2.64 -16.96 -2.45
CA SER A 474 2.93 -16.71 -1.04
C SER A 474 2.49 -17.91 -0.23
N LEU A 475 3.27 -18.30 0.77
CA LEU A 475 2.86 -19.29 1.77
C LEU A 475 2.67 -18.57 3.10
N ASP A 476 1.58 -18.87 3.78
CA ASP A 476 1.39 -18.58 5.21
C ASP A 476 1.93 -19.81 5.95
N VAL A 477 3.04 -19.66 6.67
CA VAL A 477 3.71 -20.79 7.32
C VAL A 477 3.98 -20.49 8.79
N GLU A 478 3.75 -21.47 9.65
CA GLU A 478 3.87 -21.40 11.11
C GLU A 478 4.80 -22.52 11.59
N ASP A 479 5.55 -22.44 12.68
CA ASP A 479 5.48 -21.45 13.76
C ASP A 479 6.62 -20.40 13.68
N VAL A 480 7.48 -20.45 12.66
CA VAL A 480 8.69 -19.60 12.57
C VAL A 480 8.67 -18.62 11.41
N ASP A 481 7.53 -18.53 10.72
CA ASP A 481 7.23 -17.54 9.67
C ASP A 481 8.19 -17.45 8.48
N THR A 482 9.11 -18.42 8.33
CA THR A 482 10.15 -18.40 7.30
C THR A 482 10.15 -19.66 6.47
N TYR A 483 10.65 -19.57 5.24
CA TYR A 483 10.91 -20.73 4.38
C TYR A 483 11.94 -20.40 3.32
N PHE A 484 12.43 -21.44 2.64
CA PHE A 484 13.37 -21.27 1.53
C PHE A 484 12.63 -21.21 0.18
N SER A 485 12.68 -20.05 -0.44
CA SER A 485 12.14 -19.78 -1.78
C SER A 485 13.28 -19.75 -2.78
N SER A 486 13.34 -20.71 -3.72
CA SER A 486 14.51 -20.87 -4.58
C SER A 486 15.82 -20.94 -3.78
N ASP A 487 15.79 -21.68 -2.67
CA ASP A 487 16.93 -21.92 -1.77
C ASP A 487 17.50 -20.69 -1.01
N ILE A 488 16.86 -19.50 -1.09
CA ILE A 488 17.14 -18.35 -0.21
C ILE A 488 16.06 -18.17 0.85
N LEU A 489 16.46 -17.74 2.05
CA LEU A 489 15.55 -17.57 3.18
C LEU A 489 14.67 -16.32 3.01
N VAL A 490 13.36 -16.52 3.04
CA VAL A 490 12.34 -15.46 2.96
C VAL A 490 11.41 -15.52 4.16
N HIS A 491 10.73 -14.39 4.43
CA HIS A 491 9.62 -14.31 5.36
C HIS A 491 8.29 -14.56 4.63
N ASN A 492 7.32 -15.16 5.32
CA ASN A 492 5.95 -15.38 4.85
C ASN A 492 5.11 -14.09 4.77
N ALA A 493 5.55 -13.01 5.42
CA ALA A 493 4.87 -11.74 5.47
C ALA A 493 5.46 -10.76 4.45
N GLY A 494 4.58 -9.93 3.89
CA GLY A 494 5.00 -8.85 3.01
C GLY A 494 5.60 -7.74 3.85
N GLY A 495 6.91 -7.51 3.70
CA GLY A 495 7.57 -6.46 4.45
C GLY A 495 7.02 -5.09 4.06
N LYS A 496 6.29 -4.45 4.96
CA LYS A 496 6.05 -3.00 4.95
C LYS A 496 6.26 -2.44 6.33
#